data_AF-A0A3A4ZDH4-F1
#
_entry.id   AF-A0A3A4ZDH4-F1
#
_cell.length_a   1.000
_cell.length_b   1.000
_cell.length_c   1.000
_cell.angle_alpha   90.00
_cell.angle_beta   90.00
_cell.angle_gamma   90.00
#
_symmetry.space_group_name_H-M   'P 1'
#
loop_
_entity.id
_entity.type
_entity.pdbx_description
1 polymer ?
#
loop_
_entity_poly.entity_id
_entity_poly.type
_entity_poly.pdbx_seq_one_letter_code
_entity_poly.pdbx_strand_id
1 'polypeptide(L)'
;MGRDIREVDGLTHDHVVGLNFIRTNLPYVFRRYYRTGLRSHIMAVLDPEDVRREREGVDSGGVRWYPGARPIRMLRIFRKRFQGLAHAQEELRGVKIIESFLAPDYMALSNEFLVDLVVGDSRELLLCGLQEYVEGEMIDPWGCLTNEAILSLSTRPSLQDNEKDPADEDEKWLRIVRHEACVFVDRVKKMALEALRIPDLAGVGNLLMTSFGRVKLVDINNVSRISFDGRILLDDRGYPVCDKSVEALSRLESCLGGRQPEPGERLYKEYLDPLRMAEVKALEREFHLSRTSEAPIVGAQ
;
A
#
# COMPACT_ATOMS: atom_id res chain seq x y z
N MET A 1 18.97 22.41 -8.41
CA MET A 1 18.72 20.98 -8.70
C MET A 1 18.09 20.89 -10.08
N GLY A 2 18.78 20.28 -11.05
CA GLY A 2 18.34 20.26 -12.46
C GLY A 2 17.64 18.98 -12.90
N ARG A 3 17.43 18.01 -12.00
CA ARG A 3 16.87 16.69 -12.34
C ARG A 3 15.51 16.52 -11.68
N ASP A 4 14.55 16.02 -12.46
CA ASP A 4 13.22 15.70 -11.98
C ASP A 4 13.27 14.51 -11.02
N ILE A 5 12.83 14.75 -9.77
CA ILE A 5 12.82 13.73 -8.73
C ILE A 5 11.91 12.53 -9.04
N ARG A 6 10.93 12.67 -9.93
CA ARG A 6 10.03 11.58 -10.35
C ARG A 6 10.74 10.50 -11.16
N GLU A 7 11.84 10.87 -11.82
CA GLU A 7 12.61 10.02 -12.74
C GLU A 7 13.85 9.40 -12.08
N VAL A 8 14.13 9.72 -10.82
CA VAL A 8 15.23 9.12 -10.08
C VAL A 8 14.82 7.71 -9.63
N ASP A 9 15.75 6.74 -9.64
CA ASP A 9 15.43 5.37 -9.22
C ASP A 9 15.14 5.28 -7.72
N GLY A 10 15.86 6.04 -6.91
CA GLY A 10 15.67 6.11 -5.47
C GLY A 10 16.02 7.49 -4.91
N LEU A 11 15.12 8.02 -4.09
CA LEU A 11 15.37 9.25 -3.35
C LEU A 11 16.19 8.96 -2.09
N THR A 12 17.09 9.90 -1.80
CA THR A 12 17.87 9.94 -0.56
C THR A 12 17.36 11.07 0.32
N HIS A 13 17.88 11.17 1.55
CA HIS A 13 17.60 12.30 2.42
C HIS A 13 17.83 13.66 1.73
N ASP A 14 19.00 13.82 1.10
CA ASP A 14 19.41 15.06 0.44
C ASP A 14 18.49 15.47 -0.71
N HIS A 15 17.98 14.49 -1.45
CA HIS A 15 16.99 14.74 -2.49
C HIS A 15 15.71 15.34 -1.89
N VAL A 16 15.22 14.81 -0.77
CA VAL A 16 13.98 15.28 -0.13
C VAL A 16 14.15 16.67 0.47
N VAL A 17 15.22 16.91 1.24
CA VAL A 17 15.47 18.22 1.87
C VAL A 17 15.80 19.32 0.85
N GLY A 18 16.28 18.94 -0.33
CA GLY A 18 16.52 19.88 -1.44
C GLY A 18 15.27 20.27 -2.24
N LEU A 19 14.11 19.64 -1.98
CA LEU A 19 12.85 20.02 -2.63
C LEU A 19 12.41 21.42 -2.19
N ASN A 20 11.99 22.24 -3.16
CA ASN A 20 11.67 23.66 -2.95
C ASN A 20 10.51 23.92 -1.96
N PHE A 21 9.68 22.92 -1.69
CA PHE A 21 8.53 23.02 -0.77
C PHE A 21 8.80 22.36 0.59
N ILE A 22 9.96 21.72 0.78
CA ILE A 22 10.38 21.15 2.05
C ILE A 22 11.15 22.22 2.82
N ARG A 23 10.81 22.39 4.11
CA ARG A 23 11.48 23.37 4.98
C ARG A 23 12.94 22.93 5.20
N THR A 24 13.87 23.88 5.11
CA THR A 24 15.32 23.62 5.24
C THR A 24 15.76 23.17 6.62
N ASN A 25 15.03 23.53 7.69
CA ASN A 25 15.37 23.20 9.08
C ASN A 25 14.37 22.22 9.71
N LEU A 26 14.13 21.08 9.04
CA LEU A 26 13.26 20.03 9.60
C LEU A 26 14.04 19.11 10.54
N PRO A 27 13.52 18.81 11.75
CA PRO A 27 14.16 17.91 12.70
C PRO A 27 13.86 16.44 12.37
N TYR A 28 13.93 16.03 11.10
CA TYR A 28 13.58 14.69 10.65
C TYR A 28 14.61 14.11 9.69
N VAL A 29 14.81 12.80 9.78
CA VAL A 29 15.61 12.05 8.82
C VAL A 29 14.67 11.34 7.84
N PHE A 30 14.97 11.43 6.54
CA PHE A 30 14.22 10.74 5.50
C PHE A 30 15.02 9.54 5.00
N ARG A 31 14.45 8.35 5.10
CA ARG A 31 15.06 7.10 4.62
C ARG A 31 14.18 6.46 3.58
N ARG A 32 14.76 6.00 2.46
CA ARG A 32 14.00 5.22 1.47
C ARG A 32 13.36 4.02 2.15
N TYR A 33 12.07 3.84 1.93
CA TYR A 33 11.35 2.69 2.42
C TYR A 33 11.38 1.57 1.37
N TYR A 34 11.59 0.34 1.82
CA TYR A 34 11.78 -0.81 0.94
C TYR A 34 10.54 -1.12 0.07
N ARG A 35 9.34 -0.70 0.51
CA ARG A 35 8.07 -0.89 -0.21
C ARG A 35 7.79 0.18 -1.28
N THR A 36 8.81 0.85 -1.79
CA THR A 36 8.60 1.87 -2.83
C THR A 36 8.11 1.20 -4.12
N GLY A 37 6.94 1.61 -4.60
CA GLY A 37 6.33 1.07 -5.81
C GLY A 37 6.68 1.84 -7.08
N LEU A 38 6.08 1.46 -8.20
CA LEU A 38 6.25 2.12 -9.51
C LEU A 38 5.60 3.52 -9.57
N ARG A 39 4.64 3.81 -8.68
CA ARG A 39 3.84 5.04 -8.72
C ARG A 39 4.33 6.13 -7.79
N SER A 40 5.11 5.77 -6.78
CA SER A 40 5.58 6.74 -5.79
C SER A 40 6.94 6.35 -5.22
N HIS A 41 7.67 7.38 -4.81
CA HIS A 41 8.71 7.23 -3.83
C HIS A 41 8.10 7.19 -2.44
N ILE A 42 8.46 6.17 -1.65
CA ILE A 42 8.04 6.06 -0.26
C ILE A 42 9.26 6.28 0.63
N MET A 43 9.17 7.30 1.49
CA MET A 43 10.21 7.67 2.44
C MET A 43 9.68 7.51 3.86
N ALA A 44 10.39 6.76 4.70
CA ALA A 44 10.18 6.77 6.13
C ALA A 44 10.66 8.11 6.69
N VAL A 45 9.78 8.76 7.47
CA VAL A 45 10.10 9.96 8.26
C VAL A 45 10.46 9.50 9.66
N LEU A 46 11.71 9.69 10.05
CA LEU A 46 12.31 9.13 11.26
C LEU A 46 12.72 10.22 12.24
N ASP A 47 12.64 9.89 13.53
CA ASP A 47 13.27 10.69 14.60
C ASP A 47 14.80 10.61 14.45
N PRO A 48 15.52 11.75 14.41
CA PRO A 48 16.98 11.75 14.43
C PRO A 48 17.57 10.98 15.62
N GLU A 49 16.95 11.02 16.80
CA GLU A 49 17.41 10.28 17.98
C GLU A 49 17.22 8.78 17.81
N ASP A 50 16.14 8.33 17.15
CA ASP A 50 15.96 6.92 16.83
C ASP A 50 17.03 6.42 15.86
N VAL A 51 17.34 7.22 14.84
CA VAL A 51 18.41 6.91 13.89
C VAL A 51 19.77 6.89 14.59
N ARG A 52 19.99 7.79 15.55
CA ARG A 52 21.22 7.79 16.36
C ARG A 52 21.32 6.52 17.21
N ARG A 53 20.24 6.15 17.92
CA ARG A 53 20.17 4.91 18.73
C ARG A 53 20.36 3.66 17.89
N GLU A 54 19.82 3.62 16.67
CA GLU A 54 20.02 2.52 15.72
C GLU A 54 21.49 2.38 15.31
N ARG A 55 22.21 3.49 15.13
CA ARG A 55 23.61 3.51 14.65
C ARG A 55 24.63 3.31 15.75
N GLU A 56 24.45 4.00 16.87
CA GLU A 56 25.41 4.04 17.98
C GLU A 56 25.15 2.96 19.02
N GLY A 57 23.92 2.46 19.07
CA GLY A 57 23.45 1.52 20.07
C GLY A 57 23.06 2.20 21.38
N VAL A 58 22.39 1.43 22.23
CA VAL A 58 21.96 1.79 23.58
C VAL A 58 22.48 0.72 24.52
N ASP A 59 23.21 1.12 25.56
CA ASP A 59 23.70 0.19 26.57
C ASP A 59 22.57 -0.13 27.56
N SER A 60 22.24 -1.42 27.69
CA SER A 60 21.24 -1.93 28.64
C SER A 60 21.75 -3.22 29.27
N GLY A 61 22.01 -3.20 30.58
CA GLY A 61 22.49 -4.37 31.33
C GLY A 61 23.89 -4.86 30.89
N GLY A 62 24.77 -3.97 30.43
CA GLY A 62 26.10 -4.34 29.93
C GLY A 62 26.12 -4.90 28.50
N VAL A 63 24.97 -4.97 27.83
CA VAL A 63 24.84 -5.37 26.42
C VAL A 63 24.47 -4.13 25.60
N ARG A 64 25.12 -3.97 24.45
CA ARG A 64 24.80 -2.89 23.50
C ARG A 64 23.73 -3.35 22.51
N TRP A 65 22.59 -2.68 22.52
CA TRP A 65 21.44 -2.95 21.67
C TRP A 65 21.30 -1.91 20.57
N TYR A 66 20.97 -2.33 19.35
CA TYR A 66 20.79 -1.42 18.21
C TYR A 66 19.32 -1.44 17.77
N PRO A 67 18.42 -0.73 18.48
CA PRO A 67 17.01 -0.72 18.13
C PRO A 67 16.81 -0.07 16.76
N GLY A 68 16.07 -0.74 15.86
CA GLY A 68 15.74 -0.17 14.55
C GLY A 68 14.93 1.11 14.68
N ALA A 69 15.27 2.13 13.90
CA ALA A 69 14.55 3.40 13.90
C ALA A 69 13.15 3.21 13.30
N ARG A 70 12.11 3.52 14.08
CA ARG A 70 10.71 3.33 13.66
C ARG A 70 10.20 4.56 12.92
N PRO A 71 9.55 4.41 11.75
CA PRO A 71 8.93 5.55 11.08
C PRO A 71 7.83 6.17 11.93
N ILE A 72 7.84 7.50 12.04
CA ILE A 72 6.75 8.28 12.65
C ILE A 72 5.63 8.51 11.62
N ARG A 73 6.03 8.68 10.35
CA ARG A 73 5.16 8.88 9.19
C ARG A 73 5.80 8.29 7.94
N MET A 74 4.99 8.11 6.92
CA MET A 74 5.42 7.73 5.57
C MET A 74 5.17 8.90 4.63
N LEU A 75 6.23 9.48 4.07
CA LEU A 75 6.13 10.48 3.01
C LEU A 75 6.08 9.77 1.66
N ARG A 76 4.99 9.94 0.94
CA ARG A 76 4.79 9.46 -0.43
C ARG A 76 4.94 10.63 -1.39
N ILE A 77 5.79 10.46 -2.41
CA ILE A 77 5.97 11.43 -3.50
C ILE A 77 5.60 10.74 -4.80
N PHE A 78 4.53 11.19 -5.44
CA PHE A 78 4.00 10.53 -6.64
C PHE A 78 4.89 10.81 -7.86
N ARG A 79 5.09 9.80 -8.69
CA ARG A 79 5.83 9.89 -9.96
C ARG A 79 4.96 10.35 -11.12
N LYS A 80 3.64 10.34 -10.96
CA LYS A 80 2.67 10.73 -11.99
C LYS A 80 2.82 12.21 -12.36
N ARG A 81 2.87 12.50 -13.66
CA ARG A 81 2.77 13.87 -14.20
C ARG A 81 1.29 14.20 -14.44
N PHE A 82 0.86 15.37 -14.00
CA PHE A 82 -0.52 15.82 -14.20
C PHE A 82 -0.59 16.82 -15.35
N GLN A 83 -1.56 16.65 -16.25
CA GLN A 83 -1.85 17.60 -17.34
C GLN A 83 -2.43 18.93 -16.83
N GLY A 84 -2.83 19.01 -15.55
CA GLY A 84 -3.35 20.21 -14.92
C GLY A 84 -4.02 19.92 -13.58
N LEU A 85 -4.47 20.98 -12.92
CA LEU A 85 -5.04 20.90 -11.56
C LEU A 85 -6.28 20.00 -11.50
N ALA A 86 -7.16 20.04 -12.52
CA ALA A 86 -8.35 19.21 -12.55
C ALA A 86 -8.04 17.70 -12.54
N HIS A 87 -6.98 17.28 -13.26
CA HIS A 87 -6.54 15.89 -13.26
C HIS A 87 -5.96 15.48 -11.89
N ALA A 88 -5.19 16.37 -11.25
CA ALA A 88 -4.67 16.14 -9.91
C ALA A 88 -5.77 16.08 -8.83
N GLN A 89 -6.82 16.91 -8.97
CA GLN A 89 -7.98 16.89 -8.08
C GLN A 89 -8.79 15.61 -8.21
N GLU A 90 -8.91 15.01 -9.40
CA GLU A 90 -9.58 13.72 -9.58
C GLU A 90 -8.82 12.59 -8.86
N GLU A 91 -7.48 12.61 -8.86
CA GLU A 91 -6.67 11.67 -8.09
C GLU A 91 -6.93 11.81 -6.58
N LEU A 92 -6.94 13.04 -6.07
CA LEU A 92 -7.26 13.35 -4.68
C LEU A 92 -8.66 12.90 -4.27
N ARG A 93 -9.65 13.05 -5.16
CA ARG A 93 -11.01 12.56 -4.90
C ARG A 93 -11.05 11.05 -4.71
N GLY A 94 -10.23 10.29 -5.44
CA GLY A 94 -10.09 8.85 -5.25
C GLY A 94 -9.70 8.49 -3.82
N VAL A 95 -8.70 9.19 -3.27
CA VAL A 95 -8.28 9.02 -1.87
C VAL A 95 -9.40 9.38 -0.89
N LYS A 96 -10.12 10.49 -1.12
CA LYS A 96 -11.22 10.90 -0.25
C LYS A 96 -12.41 9.95 -0.27
N ILE A 97 -12.68 9.31 -1.40
CA ILE A 97 -13.67 8.23 -1.48
C ILE A 97 -13.21 7.08 -0.59
N ILE A 98 -11.98 6.58 -0.75
CA ILE A 98 -11.46 5.49 0.09
C ILE A 98 -11.56 5.84 1.58
N GLU A 99 -11.18 7.07 1.94
CA GLU A 99 -11.29 7.59 3.31
C GLU A 99 -12.71 7.47 3.86
N SER A 100 -13.74 7.82 3.09
CA SER A 100 -15.13 7.75 3.56
C SER A 100 -15.66 6.34 3.83
N PHE A 101 -15.03 5.30 3.27
CA PHE A 101 -15.44 3.90 3.46
C PHE A 101 -14.52 3.14 4.44
N LEU A 102 -13.21 3.37 4.39
CA LEU A 102 -12.22 2.58 5.11
C LEU A 102 -11.68 3.26 6.37
N ALA A 103 -11.72 4.59 6.46
CA ALA A 103 -11.19 5.26 7.65
C ALA A 103 -12.09 5.04 8.89
N PRO A 104 -11.50 5.15 10.10
CA PRO A 104 -10.06 5.18 10.40
C PRO A 104 -9.43 3.77 10.51
N ASP A 105 -10.25 2.72 10.57
CA ASP A 105 -9.81 1.40 11.04
C ASP A 105 -9.18 0.52 9.95
N TYR A 106 -9.51 0.74 8.68
CA TYR A 106 -9.18 -0.15 7.55
C TYR A 106 -8.29 0.49 6.48
N MET A 107 -7.77 1.69 6.76
CA MET A 107 -6.74 2.32 5.96
C MET A 107 -5.72 3.04 6.83
N ALA A 108 -4.54 3.27 6.29
CA ALA A 108 -3.58 4.19 6.84
C ALA A 108 -3.98 5.62 6.49
N LEU A 109 -4.34 6.41 7.51
CA LEU A 109 -4.72 7.82 7.35
C LEU A 109 -3.60 8.62 6.67
N SER A 110 -3.97 9.45 5.68
CA SER A 110 -3.01 10.25 4.93
C SER A 110 -3.50 11.66 4.67
N ASN A 111 -2.61 12.63 4.87
CA ASN A 111 -2.77 14.00 4.42
C ASN A 111 -2.18 14.13 3.02
N GLU A 112 -3.04 14.21 2.01
CA GLU A 112 -2.64 14.45 0.63
C GLU A 112 -2.57 15.95 0.33
N PHE A 113 -1.53 16.38 -0.40
CA PHE A 113 -1.32 17.77 -0.74
C PHE A 113 -0.63 17.93 -2.10
N LEU A 114 -1.00 19.01 -2.81
CA LEU A 114 -0.40 19.39 -4.09
C LEU A 114 0.60 20.52 -3.87
N VAL A 115 1.73 20.44 -4.56
CA VAL A 115 2.80 21.44 -4.51
C VAL A 115 3.31 21.75 -5.91
N ASP A 116 3.87 22.94 -6.06
CA ASP A 116 4.66 23.30 -7.23
C ASP A 116 6.08 22.73 -7.04
N LEU A 117 6.47 21.77 -7.87
CA LEU A 117 7.83 21.28 -7.98
C LEU A 117 8.59 22.15 -9.00
N VAL A 118 9.72 22.71 -8.57
CA VAL A 118 10.63 23.44 -9.46
C VAL A 118 11.58 22.47 -10.15
N VAL A 119 11.50 22.37 -11.48
CA VAL A 119 12.38 21.55 -12.33
C VAL A 119 13.05 22.46 -13.37
N GLY A 120 14.33 22.77 -13.18
CA GLY A 120 15.00 23.80 -13.97
C GLY A 120 14.29 25.15 -13.82
N ASP A 121 13.89 25.74 -14.93
CA ASP A 121 13.13 27.00 -14.97
C ASP A 121 11.59 26.79 -14.98
N SER A 122 11.14 25.53 -14.93
CA SER A 122 9.72 25.19 -15.00
C SER A 122 9.13 24.87 -13.62
N ARG A 123 7.81 25.04 -13.50
CA ARG A 123 7.02 24.61 -12.35
C ARG A 123 6.02 23.57 -12.79
N GLU A 124 6.00 22.44 -12.10
CA GLU A 124 5.09 21.34 -12.38
C GLU A 124 4.31 20.93 -11.12
N LEU A 125 3.08 20.46 -11.30
CA LEU A 125 2.29 19.92 -10.20
C LEU A 125 2.86 18.59 -9.73
N LEU A 126 3.05 18.47 -8.42
CA LEU A 126 3.45 17.25 -7.74
C LEU A 126 2.44 16.92 -6.64
N LEU A 127 1.98 15.66 -6.61
CA LEU A 127 1.17 15.13 -5.53
C LEU A 127 2.07 14.45 -4.50
N CYS A 128 1.83 14.78 -3.24
CA CYS A 128 2.49 14.15 -2.10
C CYS A 128 1.46 13.74 -1.05
N GLY A 129 1.78 12.69 -0.31
CA GLY A 129 1.00 12.22 0.83
C GLY A 129 1.88 12.09 2.06
N LEU A 130 1.43 12.59 3.21
CA LEU A 130 2.03 12.29 4.50
C LEU A 130 1.10 11.35 5.25
N GLN A 131 1.48 10.10 5.34
CA GLN A 131 0.65 9.00 5.84
C GLN A 131 1.10 8.54 7.22
N GLU A 132 0.17 8.07 8.03
CA GLU A 132 0.49 7.38 9.27
C GLU A 132 1.36 6.14 8.97
N TYR A 133 2.32 5.87 9.84
CA TYR A 133 3.00 4.59 9.82
C TYR A 133 2.11 3.55 10.49
N VAL A 134 1.85 2.45 9.80
CA VAL A 134 1.11 1.30 10.33
C VAL A 134 2.10 0.19 10.65
N GLU A 135 2.22 -0.15 11.93
CA GLU A 135 2.94 -1.33 12.38
C GLU A 135 2.08 -2.57 12.13
N GLY A 136 2.66 -3.57 11.46
CA GLY A 136 1.94 -4.78 11.09
C GLY A 136 2.66 -5.66 10.08
N GLU A 137 2.09 -6.83 9.85
CA GLU A 137 2.61 -7.87 8.95
C GLU A 137 1.92 -7.82 7.58
N MET A 138 2.69 -8.07 6.52
CA MET A 138 2.18 -8.00 5.17
C MET A 138 1.17 -9.11 4.89
N ILE A 139 0.04 -8.73 4.30
CA ILE A 139 -0.91 -9.70 3.75
C ILE A 139 -0.73 -9.76 2.24
N ASP A 140 -0.33 -10.93 1.75
CA ASP A 140 -0.31 -11.25 0.33
C ASP A 140 -1.64 -11.96 -0.03
N PRO A 141 -2.54 -11.31 -0.79
CA PRO A 141 -3.81 -11.93 -1.19
C PRO A 141 -3.62 -13.15 -2.10
N TRP A 142 -2.45 -13.28 -2.75
CA TRP A 142 -2.11 -14.39 -3.63
C TRP A 142 -1.47 -15.56 -2.87
N GLY A 143 -0.96 -15.30 -1.67
CA GLY A 143 -0.25 -16.24 -0.83
C GLY A 143 -1.12 -17.29 -0.13
N CYS A 144 -0.48 -18.08 0.73
CA CYS A 144 -1.13 -19.06 1.58
C CYS A 144 -1.74 -18.36 2.81
N LEU A 145 -3.06 -18.46 2.95
CA LEU A 145 -3.83 -17.83 4.03
C LEU A 145 -4.58 -18.90 4.85
N THR A 146 -3.91 -20.02 5.15
CA THR A 146 -4.45 -21.06 6.04
C THR A 146 -4.38 -20.64 7.51
N ASN A 147 -5.04 -21.38 8.40
CA ASN A 147 -4.96 -21.13 9.84
C ASN A 147 -3.51 -21.10 10.33
N GLU A 148 -2.70 -22.07 9.92
CA GLU A 148 -1.30 -22.18 10.32
C GLU A 148 -0.49 -20.99 9.82
N ALA A 149 -0.73 -20.55 8.58
CA ALA A 149 -0.08 -19.38 8.02
C ALA A 149 -0.46 -18.09 8.78
N ILE A 150 -1.74 -17.90 9.07
CA ILE A 150 -2.24 -16.75 9.82
C ILE A 150 -1.69 -16.76 11.25
N LEU A 151 -1.76 -17.89 11.96
CA LEU A 151 -1.22 -18.05 13.31
C LEU A 151 0.30 -17.84 13.34
N SER A 152 1.03 -18.22 12.29
CA SER A 152 2.48 -17.92 12.24
C SER A 152 2.77 -16.41 12.28
N LEU A 153 1.83 -15.56 11.86
CA LEU A 153 1.98 -14.11 11.92
C LEU A 153 1.85 -13.60 13.37
N SER A 154 1.06 -14.22 14.25
CA SER A 154 0.93 -13.79 15.66
C SER A 154 2.25 -13.88 16.42
N THR A 155 3.15 -14.77 15.98
CA THR A 155 4.49 -14.93 16.56
C THR A 155 5.45 -13.80 16.17
N ARG A 156 5.09 -12.94 15.21
CA ARG A 156 5.95 -11.86 14.72
C ARG A 156 6.03 -10.74 15.75
N PRO A 157 7.22 -10.15 15.98
CA PRO A 157 7.40 -9.09 16.98
C PRO A 157 6.47 -7.88 16.78
N SER A 158 6.05 -7.59 15.55
CA SER A 158 5.13 -6.49 15.23
C SER A 158 3.68 -6.73 15.68
N LEU A 159 3.31 -7.99 15.94
CA LEU A 159 1.95 -8.42 16.34
C LEU A 159 1.89 -8.92 17.79
N GLN A 160 3.03 -9.00 18.48
CA GLN A 160 3.08 -9.41 19.88
C GLN A 160 2.66 -8.26 20.79
N ASP A 161 1.62 -8.48 21.59
CA ASP A 161 1.39 -7.73 22.83
C ASP A 161 2.09 -8.47 23.98
N ASN A 162 2.81 -7.73 24.84
CA ASN A 162 3.76 -8.25 25.84
C ASN A 162 3.18 -9.14 26.97
N GLU A 163 1.93 -9.59 26.89
CA GLU A 163 1.29 -10.42 27.92
C GLU A 163 0.35 -11.45 27.28
N LYS A 164 0.80 -12.68 26.98
CA LYS A 164 -0.12 -13.74 26.50
C LYS A 164 0.21 -15.16 27.00
N ASP A 165 -0.86 -15.88 27.35
CA ASP A 165 -0.94 -17.32 27.65
C ASP A 165 -1.42 -18.07 26.37
N PRO A 166 -0.83 -19.21 25.95
CA PRO A 166 -0.70 -19.51 24.51
C PRO A 166 -1.92 -20.10 23.78
N ALA A 167 -2.72 -20.99 24.38
CA ALA A 167 -3.58 -21.89 23.58
C ALA A 167 -5.01 -21.40 23.32
N ASP A 168 -5.67 -20.76 24.30
CA ASP A 168 -7.04 -20.24 24.16
C ASP A 168 -7.06 -18.87 23.43
N GLU A 169 -5.91 -18.19 23.40
CA GLU A 169 -5.72 -16.90 22.72
C GLU A 169 -5.55 -17.05 21.20
N ASP A 170 -5.00 -18.17 20.70
CA ASP A 170 -4.77 -18.38 19.26
C ASP A 170 -6.08 -18.50 18.48
N GLU A 171 -7.02 -19.32 18.95
CA GLU A 171 -8.34 -19.48 18.32
C GLU A 171 -9.15 -18.18 18.40
N LYS A 172 -9.06 -17.48 19.54
CA LYS A 172 -9.70 -16.18 19.74
C LYS A 172 -9.12 -15.13 18.80
N TRP A 173 -7.80 -15.07 18.65
CA TRP A 173 -7.13 -14.14 17.75
C TRP A 173 -7.45 -14.46 16.28
N LEU A 174 -7.44 -15.73 15.89
CA LEU A 174 -7.86 -16.16 14.56
C LEU A 174 -9.30 -15.72 14.26
N ARG A 175 -10.22 -15.90 15.21
CA ARG A 175 -11.60 -15.43 15.07
C ARG A 175 -11.69 -13.91 14.88
N ILE A 176 -10.86 -13.14 15.59
CA ILE A 176 -10.78 -11.67 15.41
C ILE A 176 -10.28 -11.34 14.00
N VAL A 177 -9.17 -11.94 13.56
CA VAL A 177 -8.62 -11.73 12.21
C VAL A 177 -9.68 -12.02 11.13
N ARG A 178 -10.38 -13.15 11.24
CA ARG A 178 -11.44 -13.53 10.29
C ARG A 178 -12.59 -12.53 10.27
N HIS A 179 -13.02 -12.08 11.46
CA HIS A 179 -14.06 -11.09 11.58
C HIS A 179 -13.65 -9.76 10.94
N GLU A 180 -12.47 -9.25 11.28
CA GLU A 180 -11.95 -7.99 10.77
C GLU A 180 -11.70 -8.04 9.25
N ALA A 181 -11.26 -9.17 8.72
CA ALA A 181 -11.13 -9.39 7.28
C ALA A 181 -12.51 -9.35 6.58
N CYS A 182 -13.54 -9.95 7.16
CA CYS A 182 -14.90 -9.87 6.61
C CYS A 182 -15.42 -8.42 6.62
N VAL A 183 -15.19 -7.66 7.71
CA VAL A 183 -15.61 -6.26 7.78
C VAL A 183 -14.87 -5.40 6.74
N PHE A 184 -13.55 -5.62 6.58
CA PHE A 184 -12.77 -4.98 5.52
C PHE A 184 -13.36 -5.26 4.13
N VAL A 185 -13.62 -6.54 3.82
CA VAL A 185 -14.20 -6.97 2.55
C VAL A 185 -15.56 -6.31 2.30
N ASP A 186 -16.45 -6.31 3.29
CA ASP A 186 -17.79 -5.74 3.19
C ASP A 186 -17.73 -4.23 2.92
N ARG A 187 -16.80 -3.51 3.55
CA ARG A 187 -16.59 -2.08 3.29
C ARG A 187 -16.07 -1.82 1.89
N VAL A 188 -15.13 -2.63 1.39
CA VAL A 188 -14.63 -2.49 0.01
C VAL A 188 -15.73 -2.81 -1.00
N LYS A 189 -16.52 -3.88 -0.80
CA LYS A 189 -17.67 -4.22 -1.64
C LYS A 189 -18.69 -3.08 -1.69
N LYS A 190 -18.99 -2.50 -0.54
CA LYS A 190 -19.87 -1.33 -0.45
C LYS A 190 -19.33 -0.16 -1.26
N MET A 191 -18.05 0.17 -1.13
CA MET A 191 -17.41 1.22 -1.92
C MET A 191 -17.42 0.92 -3.43
N ALA A 192 -17.16 -0.34 -3.80
CA ALA A 192 -17.21 -0.82 -5.17
C ALA A 192 -18.59 -0.63 -5.81
N LEU A 193 -19.67 -0.90 -5.05
CA LEU A 193 -21.03 -0.82 -5.55
C LEU A 193 -21.63 0.60 -5.47
N GLU A 194 -21.34 1.35 -4.42
CA GLU A 194 -21.92 2.68 -4.19
C GLU A 194 -21.12 3.82 -4.84
N ALA A 195 -19.79 3.77 -4.74
CA ALA A 195 -18.90 4.81 -5.26
C ALA A 195 -18.29 4.45 -6.62
N LEU A 196 -18.51 3.22 -7.10
CA LEU A 196 -17.91 2.69 -8.34
C LEU A 196 -16.38 2.82 -8.33
N ARG A 197 -15.76 2.56 -7.17
CA ARG A 197 -14.31 2.61 -6.98
C ARG A 197 -13.80 1.41 -6.19
N ILE A 198 -12.59 0.98 -6.52
CA ILE A 198 -11.87 -0.06 -5.77
C ILE A 198 -10.40 0.35 -5.64
N PRO A 199 -9.76 0.18 -4.46
CA PRO A 199 -8.33 0.42 -4.34
C PRO A 199 -7.57 -0.74 -4.97
N ASP A 200 -6.30 -0.52 -5.26
CA ASP A 200 -5.41 -1.62 -5.60
C ASP A 200 -5.23 -2.54 -4.38
N LEU A 201 -5.88 -3.70 -4.42
CA LEU A 201 -5.75 -4.76 -3.43
C LEU A 201 -4.80 -5.87 -3.87
N ALA A 202 -4.39 -5.86 -5.13
CA ALA A 202 -3.58 -6.91 -5.75
C ALA A 202 -2.09 -6.76 -5.44
N GLY A 203 -1.63 -5.54 -5.17
CA GLY A 203 -0.23 -5.26 -4.87
C GLY A 203 0.26 -5.90 -3.56
N VAL A 204 1.34 -6.66 -3.65
CA VAL A 204 2.06 -7.18 -2.48
C VAL A 204 2.61 -5.99 -1.67
N GLY A 205 2.19 -5.90 -0.40
CA GLY A 205 2.56 -4.79 0.48
C GLY A 205 1.54 -3.66 0.56
N ASN A 206 0.44 -3.71 -0.20
CA ASN A 206 -0.66 -2.75 -0.09
C ASN A 206 -1.48 -2.96 1.18
N LEU A 207 -1.49 -4.18 1.72
CA LEU A 207 -2.25 -4.57 2.90
C LEU A 207 -1.34 -4.97 4.05
N LEU A 208 -1.67 -4.49 5.24
CA LEU A 208 -1.05 -4.92 6.50
C LEU A 208 -2.10 -5.45 7.46
N MET A 209 -1.74 -6.49 8.19
CA MET A 209 -2.45 -6.93 9.38
C MET A 209 -1.79 -6.34 10.62
N THR A 210 -2.58 -5.68 11.46
CA THR A 210 -2.14 -5.09 12.74
C THR A 210 -2.19 -6.11 13.87
N SER A 211 -1.60 -5.80 15.03
CA SER A 211 -1.65 -6.65 16.24
C SER A 211 -3.09 -6.96 16.69
N PHE A 212 -4.03 -6.06 16.40
CA PHE A 212 -5.47 -6.23 16.65
C PHE A 212 -6.20 -7.09 15.60
N GLY A 213 -5.47 -7.70 14.66
CA GLY A 213 -6.04 -8.54 13.60
C GLY A 213 -6.72 -7.76 12.46
N ARG A 214 -6.69 -6.42 12.48
CA ARG A 214 -7.29 -5.58 11.43
C ARG A 214 -6.44 -5.57 10.17
N VAL A 215 -7.10 -5.67 9.02
CA VAL A 215 -6.52 -5.46 7.69
C VAL A 215 -6.57 -3.96 7.36
N LYS A 216 -5.42 -3.31 7.20
CA LYS A 216 -5.30 -1.91 6.79
C LYS A 216 -4.71 -1.80 5.38
N LEU A 217 -5.37 -1.01 4.54
CA LEU A 217 -4.83 -0.53 3.28
C LEU A 217 -3.78 0.55 3.52
N VAL A 218 -2.52 0.29 3.16
CA VAL A 218 -1.38 1.19 3.38
C VAL A 218 -0.85 1.81 2.09
N ASP A 219 -1.03 1.17 0.95
CA ASP A 219 -0.75 1.80 -0.35
C ASP A 219 -2.07 2.20 -1.03
N ILE A 220 -2.29 3.51 -1.17
CA ILE A 220 -3.48 4.08 -1.83
C ILE A 220 -3.15 4.77 -3.15
N ASN A 221 -1.98 4.48 -3.73
CA ASN A 221 -1.49 5.16 -4.94
C ASN A 221 -2.28 4.84 -6.21
N ASN A 222 -3.26 3.94 -6.15
CA ASN A 222 -4.01 3.48 -7.31
C ASN A 222 -5.45 3.13 -6.93
N VAL A 223 -6.40 3.87 -7.50
CA VAL A 223 -7.84 3.71 -7.26
C VAL A 223 -8.54 3.58 -8.60
N SER A 224 -9.00 2.37 -8.90
CA SER A 224 -9.64 2.05 -10.16
C SER A 224 -11.12 2.39 -10.15
N ARG A 225 -11.66 2.72 -11.33
CA ARG A 225 -13.11 2.82 -11.57
C ARG A 225 -13.68 1.43 -11.78
N ILE A 226 -14.82 1.17 -11.15
CA ILE A 226 -15.66 0.02 -11.47
C ILE A 226 -16.61 0.40 -12.60
N SER A 227 -16.76 -0.52 -13.55
CA SER A 227 -17.64 -0.42 -14.70
C SER A 227 -18.28 -1.77 -14.96
N PHE A 228 -19.60 -1.78 -15.16
CA PHE A 228 -20.39 -2.97 -15.44
C PHE A 228 -20.80 -3.03 -16.92
N ASP A 229 -20.02 -2.42 -17.80
CA ASP A 229 -20.23 -2.39 -19.25
C ASP A 229 -19.46 -3.50 -20.00
N GLY A 230 -18.84 -4.42 -19.25
CA GLY A 230 -18.08 -5.54 -19.79
C GLY A 230 -16.65 -5.20 -20.22
N ARG A 231 -16.21 -3.94 -20.20
CA ARG A 231 -14.83 -3.58 -20.60
C ARG A 231 -13.83 -3.89 -19.49
N ILE A 232 -12.62 -4.33 -19.86
CA ILE A 232 -11.47 -4.42 -18.95
C ILE A 232 -10.69 -3.12 -19.09
N LEU A 233 -10.61 -2.36 -18.00
CA LEU A 233 -9.90 -1.09 -17.97
C LEU A 233 -8.47 -1.33 -17.48
N LEU A 234 -7.50 -0.81 -18.23
CA LEU A 234 -6.10 -0.79 -17.83
C LEU A 234 -5.77 0.52 -17.13
N ASP A 235 -4.86 0.46 -16.16
CA ASP A 235 -4.33 1.63 -15.49
C ASP A 235 -3.31 2.40 -16.36
N ASP A 236 -2.72 3.47 -15.79
CA ASP A 236 -1.69 4.29 -16.44
C ASP A 236 -0.38 3.54 -16.76
N ARG A 237 -0.22 2.32 -16.24
CA ARG A 237 0.91 1.42 -16.49
C ARG A 237 0.54 0.27 -17.44
N GLY A 238 -0.73 0.12 -17.82
CA GLY A 238 -1.22 -0.98 -18.65
C GLY A 238 -1.61 -2.24 -17.87
N TYR A 239 -1.80 -2.17 -16.55
CA TYR A 239 -2.18 -3.31 -15.72
C TYR A 239 -3.70 -3.33 -15.44
N PRO A 240 -4.40 -4.48 -15.48
CA PRO A 240 -5.84 -4.61 -15.21
C PRO A 240 -6.15 -4.59 -13.69
N VAL A 241 -5.79 -3.50 -13.02
CA VAL A 241 -5.85 -3.37 -11.54
C VAL A 241 -7.24 -3.63 -10.99
N CYS A 242 -8.28 -3.11 -11.65
CA CYS A 242 -9.66 -3.22 -11.16
C CYS A 242 -10.04 -4.69 -10.98
N ASP A 243 -9.89 -5.47 -12.04
CA ASP A 243 -10.19 -6.89 -12.09
C ASP A 243 -9.36 -7.69 -11.09
N LYS A 244 -8.04 -7.43 -11.07
CA LYS A 244 -7.12 -8.09 -10.14
C LYS A 244 -7.41 -7.74 -8.68
N SER A 245 -7.93 -6.55 -8.40
CA SER A 245 -8.34 -6.13 -7.06
C SER A 245 -9.66 -6.78 -6.64
N VAL A 246 -10.60 -7.00 -7.56
CA VAL A 246 -11.81 -7.78 -7.28
C VAL A 246 -11.48 -9.26 -7.05
N GLU A 247 -10.55 -9.81 -7.83
CA GLU A 247 -10.03 -11.17 -7.61
C GLU A 247 -9.34 -11.28 -6.25
N ALA A 248 -8.47 -10.33 -5.89
CA ALA A 248 -7.84 -10.28 -4.57
C ALA A 248 -8.88 -10.17 -3.45
N LEU A 249 -9.93 -9.37 -3.64
CA LEU A 249 -11.02 -9.21 -2.67
C LEU A 249 -11.76 -10.53 -2.39
N SER A 250 -12.05 -11.32 -3.42
CA SER A 250 -12.71 -12.63 -3.24
C SER A 250 -11.81 -13.65 -2.54
N ARG A 251 -10.50 -13.58 -2.76
CA ARG A 251 -9.50 -14.39 -2.03
C ARG A 251 -9.37 -13.96 -0.58
N LEU A 252 -9.38 -12.66 -0.28
CA LEU A 252 -9.41 -12.17 1.09
C LEU A 252 -10.67 -12.65 1.81
N GLU A 253 -11.82 -12.64 1.15
CA GLU A 253 -13.07 -13.12 1.74
C GLU A 253 -13.05 -14.63 2.04
N SER A 254 -12.71 -15.44 1.04
CA SER A 254 -12.72 -16.90 1.14
C SER A 254 -11.61 -17.45 2.02
N CYS A 255 -10.38 -16.94 1.89
CA CYS A 255 -9.23 -17.49 2.58
C CYS A 255 -9.03 -16.82 3.95
N LEU A 256 -8.86 -15.48 3.96
CA LEU A 256 -8.59 -14.75 5.21
C LEU A 256 -9.85 -14.62 6.07
N GLY A 257 -10.98 -14.24 5.47
CA GLY A 257 -12.27 -14.14 6.17
C GLY A 257 -12.88 -15.49 6.49
N GLY A 258 -12.55 -16.54 5.72
CA GLY A 258 -13.15 -17.86 5.87
C GLY A 258 -14.62 -17.92 5.43
N ARG A 259 -15.08 -16.92 4.67
CA ARG A 259 -16.46 -16.79 4.20
C ARG A 259 -16.51 -17.08 2.71
N GLN A 260 -17.39 -17.99 2.28
CA GLN A 260 -17.56 -18.24 0.85
C GLN A 260 -18.17 -17.02 0.15
N PRO A 261 -17.54 -16.49 -0.92
CA PRO A 261 -18.10 -15.43 -1.73
C PRO A 261 -19.49 -15.80 -2.25
N GLU A 262 -20.45 -14.89 -2.16
CA GLU A 262 -21.82 -15.15 -2.60
C GLU A 262 -21.87 -15.22 -4.15
N PRO A 263 -22.29 -16.35 -4.76
CA PRO A 263 -22.25 -16.51 -6.22
C PRO A 263 -23.17 -15.55 -6.99
N GLY A 264 -24.23 -15.06 -6.34
CA GLY A 264 -25.19 -14.11 -6.92
C GLY A 264 -24.77 -12.64 -6.80
N GLU A 265 -23.70 -12.36 -6.05
CA GLU A 265 -23.25 -11.01 -5.82
C GLU A 265 -22.77 -10.37 -7.13
N ARG A 266 -23.38 -9.24 -7.50
CA ARG A 266 -23.15 -8.57 -8.78
C ARG A 266 -21.67 -8.35 -9.09
N LEU A 267 -20.92 -7.85 -8.10
CA LEU A 267 -19.50 -7.54 -8.25
C LEU A 267 -18.71 -8.77 -8.72
N TYR A 268 -18.83 -9.89 -7.99
CA TYR A 268 -18.11 -11.11 -8.32
C TYR A 268 -18.66 -11.79 -9.57
N LYS A 269 -19.98 -11.81 -9.75
CA LYS A 269 -20.60 -12.41 -10.94
C LYS A 269 -20.07 -11.81 -12.23
N GLU A 270 -19.88 -10.49 -12.27
CA GLU A 270 -19.42 -9.80 -13.48
C GLU A 270 -17.89 -9.84 -13.62
N TYR A 271 -17.15 -9.65 -12.52
CA TYR A 271 -15.68 -9.53 -12.58
C TYR A 271 -14.94 -10.86 -12.50
N LEU A 272 -15.52 -11.88 -11.88
CA LEU A 272 -14.92 -13.22 -11.78
C LEU A 272 -15.51 -14.19 -12.81
N ASP A 273 -16.20 -13.68 -13.83
CA ASP A 273 -16.63 -14.49 -14.97
C ASP A 273 -15.42 -15.20 -15.61
N PRO A 274 -15.47 -16.52 -15.84
CA PRO A 274 -14.33 -17.27 -16.36
C PRO A 274 -13.77 -16.76 -17.69
N LEU A 275 -14.62 -16.25 -18.59
CA LEU A 275 -14.18 -15.71 -19.89
C LEU A 275 -13.45 -14.39 -19.68
N ARG A 276 -14.01 -13.50 -18.85
CA ARG A 276 -13.37 -12.24 -18.47
C ARG A 276 -12.01 -12.49 -17.80
N MET A 277 -11.94 -13.42 -16.85
CA MET A 277 -10.69 -13.73 -16.15
C MET A 277 -9.62 -14.35 -17.05
N ALA A 278 -10.01 -15.06 -18.11
CA ALA A 278 -9.05 -15.53 -19.12
C ALA A 278 -8.41 -14.37 -19.89
N GLU A 279 -9.19 -13.34 -20.22
CA GLU A 279 -8.71 -12.11 -20.87
C GLU A 279 -7.83 -11.28 -19.92
N VAL A 280 -8.27 -11.08 -18.67
CA VAL A 280 -7.48 -10.41 -17.62
C VAL A 280 -6.11 -11.08 -17.44
N LYS A 281 -6.08 -12.42 -17.43
CA LYS A 281 -4.82 -13.19 -17.31
C LYS A 281 -3.93 -13.06 -18.56
N ALA A 282 -4.49 -12.80 -19.74
CA ALA A 282 -3.69 -12.51 -20.93
C ALA A 282 -3.03 -11.12 -20.81
N LEU A 283 -3.81 -10.11 -20.40
CA LEU A 283 -3.34 -8.74 -20.20
C LEU A 283 -2.27 -8.65 -19.08
N GLU A 284 -2.48 -9.35 -17.96
CA GLU A 284 -1.50 -9.44 -16.87
C GLU A 284 -0.17 -10.05 -17.35
N ARG A 285 -0.22 -11.11 -18.17
CA ARG A 285 0.99 -11.72 -18.73
C ARG A 285 1.72 -10.78 -19.68
N GLU A 286 1.00 -10.09 -20.56
CA GLU A 286 1.56 -9.10 -21.47
C GLU A 286 2.27 -7.98 -20.71
N PHE A 287 1.63 -7.47 -19.66
CA PHE A 287 2.22 -6.47 -18.77
C PHE A 287 3.55 -6.97 -18.18
N HIS A 288 3.62 -8.18 -17.61
CA HIS A 288 4.86 -8.70 -17.04
C HIS A 288 5.96 -8.97 -18.08
N LEU A 289 5.59 -9.44 -19.28
CA LEU A 289 6.54 -9.65 -20.38
C LEU A 289 7.17 -8.32 -20.82
N SER A 290 6.36 -7.28 -21.02
CA SER A 290 6.86 -5.94 -21.39
C SER A 290 7.87 -5.39 -20.36
N ARG A 291 7.67 -5.70 -19.07
CA ARG A 291 8.53 -5.27 -17.97
C ARG A 291 9.84 -6.05 -17.88
N THR A 292 9.83 -7.32 -18.28
CA THR A 292 11.05 -8.15 -18.31
C THR A 292 11.95 -7.73 -19.46
N SER A 293 11.37 -7.29 -20.59
CA SER A 293 12.10 -6.74 -21.73
C SER A 293 12.66 -5.33 -21.52
N GLU A 294 12.14 -4.57 -20.54
CA GLU A 294 12.65 -3.24 -20.15
C GLU A 294 13.77 -3.30 -19.08
N ALA A 295 14.04 -4.48 -18.48
CA ALA A 295 15.14 -4.62 -17.52
C ALA A 295 16.49 -4.62 -18.26
N PRO A 296 17.43 -3.70 -17.97
CA PRO A 296 18.78 -3.83 -18.50
C PRO A 296 19.38 -5.13 -17.96
N ILE A 297 20.07 -5.85 -18.84
CA ILE A 297 20.96 -6.94 -18.47
C ILE A 297 21.98 -6.32 -17.50
N VAL A 298 21.78 -6.51 -16.20
CA VAL A 298 22.78 -6.19 -15.18
C VAL A 298 23.88 -7.22 -15.38
N GLY A 299 24.89 -6.82 -16.14
CA GLY A 299 26.10 -7.59 -16.34
C GLY A 299 26.76 -7.90 -15.01
N ALA A 300 27.14 -9.15 -14.85
CA ALA A 300 28.15 -9.54 -13.90
C ALA A 300 29.42 -8.71 -14.15
N GLN A 301 29.86 -7.96 -13.14
CA GLN A 301 31.25 -7.73 -12.77
C GLN A 301 31.31 -7.05 -11.40
#